data_AF-A0A1Z8N245-F1
#
_entry.id   AF-A0A1Z8N245-F1
#
_cell.length_a   1.000
_cell.length_b   1.000
_cell.length_c   1.000
_cell.angle_alpha   90.00
_cell.angle_beta   90.00
_cell.angle_gamma   90.00
#
_symmetry.space_group_name_H-M   'P 1'
#
loop_
_entity.id
_entity.type
_entity.pdbx_description
1 polymer ?
#
loop_
_entity_poly.entity_id
_entity_poly.type
_entity_poly.pdbx_seq_one_letter_code
_entity_poly.pdbx_strand_id
1 'polypeptide(L)'
;MAASSLSRLYLIPIAVLILGIFNALFAYSSYKTSADQQLLDQFRSDANIRILIGDAILKRYQTKTRSALATLDSNSLLAGSGAGGSERLISIALSAADLISADTPFATVVLRRHRDSGDIFPVVLPPRFCAVTGRELSADPMLSAVDWSSTTTEIATLVAQEDWLDSSRFVLQGAAVLSYRVLDRSSAVWQYIALSIVELESLQRAIDRELAVLGPPPALNIVAFDISTENCLLAYAVNGSDFDCPDATPSSTLVAITELYGVRVFVLPSKEYLVLAQADKRTFPYRELFWGLFVLMGALTAVVLFLRNQARNEEEVTIERNLVLSQQRVTGAVHRQVSEALAHFSSFAETLRDVADEEDQRYVDIAVTDIVRTRLELDTTVLTGGAPPSLMQSDDNRASLSKLVARSSAYLTALTKDGEVVTRLLADDGLPETIWVNSYWLESLVFALIQSASDSTDLGFIEVAFWAERAESDNVVLFIRTRDTGVSAELDHDTASSPDKALRLLAGFLGAEISQKTDPGDNGFERIVKVTSIA
;
A
#
# COMPACT_ATOMS: atom_id res chain seq x y z
N MET A 1 29.76 -45.66 -12.98
CA MET A 1 28.64 -44.70 -12.92
C MET A 1 28.58 -43.91 -11.59
N ALA A 2 29.68 -43.72 -10.85
CA ALA A 2 29.67 -43.09 -9.52
C ALA A 2 30.01 -41.58 -9.51
N ALA A 3 30.44 -41.00 -10.65
CA ALA A 3 30.83 -39.59 -10.73
C ALA A 3 29.64 -38.62 -10.90
N SER A 4 28.42 -39.11 -11.14
CA SER A 4 27.24 -38.27 -11.40
C SER A 4 26.38 -37.97 -10.16
N SER A 5 26.58 -38.67 -9.03
CA SER A 5 25.82 -38.43 -7.79
C SER A 5 26.45 -37.34 -6.92
N LEU A 6 27.79 -37.25 -6.90
CA LEU A 6 28.54 -36.22 -6.18
C LEU A 6 28.28 -34.81 -6.74
N SER A 7 28.17 -34.66 -8.06
CA SER A 7 27.88 -33.37 -8.70
C SER A 7 26.46 -32.87 -8.43
N ARG A 8 25.48 -33.79 -8.28
CA ARG A 8 24.09 -33.44 -7.93
C ARG A 8 23.94 -32.95 -6.49
N LEU A 9 24.79 -33.40 -5.56
CA LEU A 9 24.72 -32.99 -4.15
C LEU A 9 25.20 -31.55 -3.92
N TYR A 10 26.20 -31.07 -4.68
CA TYR A 10 26.65 -29.66 -4.63
C TYR A 10 25.71 -28.72 -5.38
N LEU A 11 24.95 -29.23 -6.35
CA LEU A 11 24.00 -28.43 -7.14
C LEU A 11 22.79 -27.98 -6.32
N ILE A 12 22.36 -28.72 -5.30
CA ILE A 12 21.15 -28.37 -4.52
C ILE A 12 21.37 -27.11 -3.66
N PRO A 13 22.43 -27.01 -2.82
CA PRO A 13 22.68 -25.78 -2.06
C PRO A 13 22.93 -24.57 -2.95
N ILE A 14 23.64 -24.77 -4.07
CA ILE A 14 23.93 -23.71 -5.05
C ILE A 14 22.63 -23.28 -5.75
N ALA A 15 21.76 -24.22 -6.11
CA ALA A 15 20.45 -23.91 -6.70
C ALA A 15 19.55 -23.16 -5.72
N VAL A 16 19.50 -23.56 -4.44
CA VAL A 16 18.75 -22.85 -3.39
C VAL A 16 19.30 -21.45 -3.15
N LEU A 17 20.63 -21.28 -3.18
CA LEU A 17 21.30 -19.98 -3.09
C LEU A 17 20.95 -19.08 -4.29
N ILE A 18 21.01 -19.64 -5.49
CA ILE A 18 20.64 -18.93 -6.73
C ILE A 18 19.16 -18.54 -6.68
N LEU A 19 18.25 -19.45 -6.29
CA LEU A 19 16.82 -19.18 -6.12
C LEU A 19 16.55 -18.10 -5.06
N GLY A 20 17.25 -18.12 -3.92
CA GLY A 20 17.14 -17.10 -2.89
C GLY A 20 17.61 -15.72 -3.36
N ILE A 21 18.72 -15.67 -4.11
CA ILE A 21 19.21 -14.43 -4.72
C ILE A 21 18.22 -13.90 -5.77
N PHE A 22 17.67 -14.78 -6.62
CA PHE A 22 16.65 -14.40 -7.60
C PHE A 22 15.37 -13.90 -6.93
N ASN A 23 14.92 -14.53 -5.84
CA ASN A 23 13.73 -14.09 -5.11
C ASN A 23 13.96 -12.72 -4.43
N ALA A 24 15.13 -12.51 -3.83
CA ALA A 24 15.50 -11.21 -3.25
C ALA A 24 15.63 -10.11 -4.32
N LEU A 25 16.21 -10.42 -5.48
CA LEU A 25 16.29 -9.50 -6.62
C LEU A 25 14.90 -9.17 -7.18
N PHE A 26 14.01 -10.17 -7.27
CA PHE A 26 12.65 -9.97 -7.74
C PHE A 26 11.85 -9.12 -6.76
N ALA A 27 11.91 -9.43 -5.46
CA ALA A 27 11.29 -8.64 -4.40
C ALA A 27 11.83 -7.20 -4.36
N TYR A 28 13.14 -7.02 -4.54
CA TYR A 28 13.77 -5.69 -4.66
C TYR A 28 13.22 -4.93 -5.87
N SER A 29 13.15 -5.58 -7.02
CA SER A 29 12.68 -4.96 -8.26
C SER A 29 11.20 -4.59 -8.19
N SER A 30 10.38 -5.45 -7.57
CA SER A 30 8.95 -5.22 -7.35
C SER A 30 8.75 -4.06 -6.38
N TYR A 31 9.48 -4.03 -5.26
CA TYR A 31 9.46 -2.92 -4.31
C TYR A 31 9.88 -1.60 -4.96
N LYS A 32 10.97 -1.61 -5.73
CA LYS A 32 11.44 -0.41 -6.43
C LYS A 32 10.38 0.11 -7.40
N THR A 33 9.78 -0.79 -8.19
CA THR A 33 8.71 -0.43 -9.13
C THR A 33 7.49 0.15 -8.41
N SER A 34 7.06 -0.48 -7.32
CA SER A 34 5.91 -0.02 -6.52
C SER A 34 6.19 1.33 -5.85
N ALA A 35 7.39 1.53 -5.30
CA ALA A 35 7.78 2.80 -4.69
C ALA A 35 7.93 3.93 -5.73
N ASP A 36 8.40 3.62 -6.94
CA ASP A 36 8.48 4.59 -8.03
C ASP A 36 7.09 4.95 -8.57
N GLN A 37 6.15 3.97 -8.62
CA GLN A 37 4.75 4.22 -8.95
C GLN A 37 4.06 5.08 -7.89
N GLN A 38 4.23 4.78 -6.61
CA GLN A 38 3.65 5.56 -5.52
C GLN A 38 4.17 7.01 -5.52
N LEU A 39 5.46 7.21 -5.76
CA LEU A 39 6.05 8.55 -5.92
C LEU A 39 5.44 9.30 -7.11
N LEU A 40 5.26 8.62 -8.24
CA LEU A 40 4.65 9.20 -9.44
C LEU A 40 3.20 9.61 -9.20
N ASP A 41 2.41 8.76 -8.54
CA ASP A 41 1.01 9.02 -8.26
C ASP A 41 0.84 10.17 -7.25
N GLN A 42 1.66 10.19 -6.20
CA GLN A 42 1.69 11.29 -5.24
C GLN A 42 2.09 12.61 -5.90
N PHE A 43 3.18 12.60 -6.69
CA PHE A 43 3.62 13.79 -7.42
C PHE A 43 2.55 14.30 -8.40
N ARG A 44 1.89 13.39 -9.13
CA ARG A 44 0.80 13.77 -10.04
C ARG A 44 -0.36 14.39 -9.30
N SER A 45 -0.76 13.81 -8.15
CA SER A 45 -1.81 14.37 -7.30
C SER A 45 -1.46 15.80 -6.87
N ASP A 46 -0.28 16.00 -6.29
CA ASP A 46 0.16 17.29 -5.76
C ASP A 46 0.31 18.35 -6.86
N ALA A 47 0.92 17.98 -7.99
CA ALA A 47 1.07 18.87 -9.13
C ALA A 47 -0.29 19.25 -9.76
N ASN A 48 -1.21 18.29 -9.88
CA ASN A 48 -2.54 18.54 -10.43
C ASN A 48 -3.38 19.44 -9.53
N ILE A 49 -3.31 19.28 -8.20
CA ILE A 49 -4.00 20.17 -7.26
C ILE A 49 -3.50 21.61 -7.41
N ARG A 50 -2.17 21.79 -7.52
CA ARG A 50 -1.58 23.11 -7.76
C ARG A 50 -2.09 23.73 -9.06
N ILE A 51 -2.06 22.98 -10.16
CA ILE A 51 -2.52 23.43 -11.47
C ILE A 51 -4.01 23.81 -11.40
N LEU A 52 -4.84 22.96 -10.78
CA LEU A 52 -6.27 23.20 -10.62
C LEU A 52 -6.58 24.48 -9.85
N ILE A 53 -5.86 24.74 -8.76
CA ILE A 53 -6.01 25.98 -7.98
C ILE A 53 -5.56 27.18 -8.81
N GLY A 54 -4.43 27.08 -9.52
CA GLY A 54 -3.96 28.11 -10.44
C GLY A 54 -5.00 28.46 -11.50
N ASP A 55 -5.56 27.45 -12.16
CA ASP A 55 -6.62 27.60 -13.15
C ASP A 55 -7.89 28.21 -12.56
N ALA A 56 -8.27 27.83 -11.34
CA ALA A 56 -9.44 28.37 -10.66
C ALA A 56 -9.27 29.87 -10.33
N ILE A 57 -8.12 30.26 -9.78
CA ILE A 57 -7.78 31.67 -9.50
C ILE A 57 -7.82 32.47 -10.80
N LEU A 58 -7.20 31.94 -11.85
CA LEU A 58 -7.11 32.61 -13.15
C LEU A 58 -8.49 32.76 -13.81
N LYS A 59 -9.29 31.70 -13.82
CA LYS A 59 -10.64 31.70 -14.38
C LYS A 59 -11.53 32.68 -13.64
N ARG A 60 -11.45 32.73 -12.30
CA ARG A 60 -12.18 33.71 -11.49
C ARG A 60 -11.80 35.14 -11.89
N TYR A 61 -10.52 35.40 -12.07
CA TYR A 61 -10.04 36.71 -12.53
C TYR A 61 -10.55 37.03 -13.94
N GLN A 62 -10.41 36.12 -14.90
CA GLN A 62 -10.94 36.29 -16.25
C GLN A 62 -12.44 36.59 -16.28
N THR A 63 -13.22 35.89 -15.47
CA THR A 63 -14.67 36.11 -15.36
C THR A 63 -14.97 37.50 -14.82
N LYS A 64 -14.28 37.94 -13.76
CA LYS A 64 -14.41 39.31 -13.23
C LYS A 64 -14.05 40.35 -14.30
N THR A 65 -12.91 40.19 -14.99
CA THR A 65 -12.45 41.11 -16.04
C THR A 65 -13.44 41.17 -17.21
N ARG A 66 -13.90 40.02 -17.73
CA ARG A 66 -14.90 39.99 -18.81
C ARG A 66 -16.22 40.64 -18.39
N SER A 67 -16.68 40.39 -17.17
CA SER A 67 -17.91 41.00 -16.65
C SER A 67 -17.79 42.52 -16.51
N ALA A 68 -16.66 43.01 -16.00
CA ALA A 68 -16.40 44.44 -15.90
C ALA A 68 -16.33 45.10 -17.28
N LEU A 69 -15.59 44.50 -18.22
CA LEU A 69 -15.49 45.01 -19.60
C LEU A 69 -16.83 44.99 -20.32
N ALA A 70 -17.64 43.93 -20.17
CA ALA A 70 -18.99 43.88 -20.74
C ALA A 70 -19.91 44.97 -20.17
N THR A 71 -19.74 45.34 -18.89
CA THR A 71 -20.47 46.45 -18.26
C THR A 71 -20.04 47.82 -18.81
N LEU A 72 -18.76 47.96 -19.16
CA LEU A 72 -18.25 49.16 -19.84
C LEU A 72 -18.75 49.24 -21.30
N ASP A 73 -18.85 48.08 -21.98
CA ASP A 73 -19.36 47.97 -23.35
C ASP A 73 -20.87 48.20 -23.46
N SER A 74 -21.66 47.79 -22.47
CA SER A 74 -23.12 47.91 -22.50
C SER A 74 -23.61 49.31 -22.11
N ASN A 75 -22.84 50.02 -21.30
CA ASN A 75 -23.20 51.37 -20.88
C ASN A 75 -22.90 52.40 -22.00
N SER A 76 -23.94 53.11 -22.44
CA SER A 76 -23.85 54.28 -23.33
C SER A 76 -23.15 55.49 -22.69
N LEU A 77 -22.74 55.38 -21.41
CA LEU A 77 -22.20 56.45 -20.57
C LEU A 77 -20.84 57.02 -21.04
N LEU A 78 -20.08 56.27 -21.83
CA LEU A 78 -18.84 56.75 -22.46
C LEU A 78 -19.09 57.66 -23.69
N ALA A 79 -20.33 57.79 -24.16
CA ALA A 79 -20.67 58.51 -25.39
C ALA A 79 -21.11 59.97 -25.18
N GLY A 80 -21.28 60.44 -23.94
CA GLY A 80 -21.92 61.74 -23.69
C GLY A 80 -21.41 62.55 -22.48
N SER A 81 -20.45 62.06 -21.72
CA SER A 81 -19.85 62.84 -20.63
C SER A 81 -18.42 63.25 -21.02
N GLY A 82 -18.05 64.51 -20.78
CA GLY A 82 -16.67 64.98 -21.00
C GLY A 82 -15.67 64.08 -20.27
N ALA A 83 -14.39 64.14 -20.66
CA ALA A 83 -13.35 63.20 -20.24
C ALA A 83 -13.40 62.79 -18.74
N GLY A 84 -13.65 63.71 -17.80
CA GLY A 84 -13.73 63.38 -16.37
C GLY A 84 -14.93 62.54 -15.92
N GLY A 85 -16.03 62.50 -16.67
CA GLY A 85 -17.23 61.71 -16.34
C GLY A 85 -17.09 60.23 -16.70
N SER A 86 -16.48 59.94 -17.86
CA SER A 86 -16.18 58.59 -18.31
C SER A 86 -15.17 57.89 -17.40
N GLU A 87 -14.13 58.62 -16.95
CA GLU A 87 -13.07 58.07 -16.10
C GLU A 87 -13.59 57.60 -14.75
N ARG A 88 -14.46 58.41 -14.11
CA ARG A 88 -15.07 58.08 -12.83
C ARG A 88 -15.97 56.83 -12.91
N LEU A 89 -16.65 56.62 -14.03
CA LEU A 89 -17.50 55.45 -14.23
C LEU A 89 -16.68 54.19 -14.50
N ILE A 90 -15.59 54.32 -15.26
CA ILE A 90 -14.62 53.23 -15.47
C ILE A 90 -14.02 52.80 -14.13
N SER A 91 -13.60 53.76 -13.30
CA SER A 91 -13.04 53.45 -11.98
C SER A 91 -14.05 52.75 -11.06
N ILE A 92 -15.33 53.17 -11.09
CA ILE A 92 -16.39 52.53 -10.28
C ILE A 92 -16.63 51.09 -10.74
N ALA A 93 -16.76 50.85 -12.06
CA ALA A 93 -17.01 49.52 -12.60
C ALA A 93 -15.88 48.53 -12.28
N LEU A 94 -14.63 48.97 -12.41
CA LEU A 94 -13.46 48.15 -12.12
C LEU A 94 -13.24 47.95 -10.61
N SER A 95 -13.56 48.94 -9.78
CA SER A 95 -13.53 48.80 -8.32
C SER A 95 -14.60 47.83 -7.83
N ALA A 96 -15.82 47.92 -8.38
CA ALA A 96 -16.92 47.02 -8.04
C ALA A 96 -16.64 45.56 -8.43
N ALA A 97 -15.82 45.35 -9.47
CA ALA A 97 -15.34 44.04 -9.88
C ALA A 97 -14.11 43.56 -9.10
N ASP A 98 -13.58 44.38 -8.18
CA ASP A 98 -12.39 44.07 -7.37
C ASP A 98 -11.15 43.79 -8.24
N LEU A 99 -11.01 44.55 -9.34
CA LEU A 99 -9.93 44.43 -10.35
C LEU A 99 -8.81 45.46 -10.18
N ILE A 100 -8.98 46.37 -9.21
CA ILE A 100 -8.03 47.45 -8.85
C ILE A 100 -7.43 47.18 -7.46
N SER A 101 -7.71 46.02 -6.87
CA SER A 101 -7.21 45.67 -5.53
C SER A 101 -5.68 45.62 -5.50
N ALA A 102 -5.10 46.05 -4.38
CA ALA A 102 -3.66 45.98 -4.16
C ALA A 102 -3.18 44.55 -3.83
N ASP A 103 -4.09 43.68 -3.39
CA ASP A 103 -3.75 42.38 -2.82
C ASP A 103 -3.84 41.21 -3.82
N THR A 104 -4.14 41.50 -5.10
CA THR A 104 -4.28 40.48 -6.14
C THR A 104 -3.01 40.36 -6.98
N PRO A 105 -2.64 39.15 -7.46
CA PRO A 105 -1.52 38.97 -8.40
C PRO A 105 -1.79 39.55 -9.79
N PHE A 106 -2.95 40.16 -9.97
CA PHE A 106 -3.44 40.73 -11.19
C PHE A 106 -3.64 42.24 -11.03
N ALA A 107 -3.38 42.99 -12.08
CA ALA A 107 -3.73 44.39 -12.18
C ALA A 107 -4.49 44.68 -13.46
N THR A 108 -5.65 45.31 -13.35
CA THR A 108 -6.30 45.95 -14.50
C THR A 108 -5.99 47.44 -14.51
N VAL A 109 -5.40 47.91 -15.61
CA VAL A 109 -5.10 49.30 -15.92
C VAL A 109 -5.96 49.72 -17.11
N VAL A 110 -6.48 50.95 -17.09
CA VAL A 110 -7.14 51.54 -18.25
C VAL A 110 -6.34 52.74 -18.72
N LEU A 111 -6.02 52.75 -20.01
CA LEU A 111 -5.31 53.84 -20.67
C LEU A 111 -6.22 54.46 -21.73
N ARG A 112 -5.96 55.72 -22.05
CA ARG A 112 -6.55 56.41 -23.20
C ARG A 112 -5.45 56.86 -24.14
N ARG A 113 -5.71 56.77 -25.44
CA ARG A 113 -4.86 57.28 -26.51
C ARG A 113 -5.59 58.35 -27.30
N HIS A 114 -4.94 59.48 -27.53
CA HIS A 114 -5.49 60.51 -28.42
C HIS A 114 -5.38 60.02 -29.86
N ARG A 115 -6.48 60.05 -30.64
CA ARG A 115 -6.45 59.55 -32.04
C ARG A 115 -5.49 60.34 -32.93
N ASP A 116 -5.45 61.66 -32.79
CA ASP A 116 -4.64 62.52 -33.66
C ASP A 116 -3.16 62.62 -33.25
N SER A 117 -2.86 62.94 -31.98
CA SER A 117 -1.47 63.07 -31.51
C SER A 117 -0.81 61.73 -31.19
N GLY A 118 -1.60 60.69 -30.87
CA GLY A 118 -1.09 59.39 -30.45
C GLY A 118 -0.68 59.33 -28.98
N ASP A 119 -0.81 60.42 -28.23
CA ASP A 119 -0.40 60.51 -26.82
C ASP A 119 -1.22 59.56 -25.95
N ILE A 120 -0.54 58.81 -25.08
CA ILE A 120 -1.16 57.82 -24.19
C ILE A 120 -1.12 58.33 -22.76
N PHE A 121 -2.27 58.32 -22.08
CA PHE A 121 -2.39 58.71 -20.69
C PHE A 121 -3.09 57.63 -19.86
N PRO A 122 -2.67 57.40 -18.61
CA PRO A 122 -3.39 56.51 -17.72
C PRO A 122 -4.68 57.16 -17.22
N VAL A 123 -5.72 56.34 -17.11
CA VAL A 123 -7.06 56.73 -16.66
C VAL A 123 -7.39 56.09 -15.33
N VAL A 124 -7.31 54.75 -15.27
CA VAL A 124 -7.52 53.98 -14.05
C VAL A 124 -6.28 53.16 -13.79
N LEU A 125 -5.72 53.32 -12.59
CA LEU A 125 -4.53 52.62 -12.14
C LEU A 125 -4.79 51.98 -10.77
N PRO A 126 -4.36 50.74 -10.55
CA PRO A 126 -4.22 50.16 -9.23
C PRO A 126 -3.28 50.99 -8.35
N PRO A 127 -3.45 50.96 -7.01
CA PRO A 127 -2.60 51.71 -6.07
C PRO A 127 -1.10 51.47 -6.29
N ARG A 128 -0.72 50.25 -6.71
CA ARG A 128 0.68 49.88 -6.99
C ARG A 128 1.30 50.62 -8.18
N PHE A 129 0.50 51.17 -9.09
CA PHE A 129 0.98 51.92 -10.27
C PHE A 129 0.73 53.42 -10.18
N CYS A 130 0.48 53.96 -8.97
CA CYS A 130 0.20 55.39 -8.77
C CYS A 130 1.32 56.32 -9.26
N ALA A 131 2.58 55.86 -9.31
CA ALA A 131 3.72 56.66 -9.78
C ALA A 131 3.60 57.09 -11.26
N VAL A 132 2.76 56.41 -12.02
CA VAL A 132 2.55 56.64 -13.46
C VAL A 132 1.41 57.65 -13.70
N THR A 133 0.62 57.97 -12.66
CA THR A 133 -0.54 58.86 -12.77
C THR A 133 -0.17 60.23 -13.35
N GLY A 134 -0.92 60.67 -14.35
CA GLY A 134 -0.73 61.99 -14.99
C GLY A 134 0.51 62.11 -15.87
N ARG A 135 1.28 61.03 -16.08
CA ARG A 135 2.40 61.00 -17.01
C ARG A 135 1.96 60.51 -18.39
N GLU A 136 2.56 61.05 -19.43
CA GLU A 136 2.41 60.57 -20.80
C GLU A 136 3.22 59.28 -21.00
N LEU A 137 2.63 58.24 -21.59
CA LEU A 137 3.18 56.88 -21.70
C LEU A 137 3.37 56.40 -23.15
N SER A 138 3.29 57.31 -24.12
CA SER A 138 3.45 56.99 -25.55
C SER A 138 4.76 56.25 -25.87
N ALA A 139 5.84 56.62 -25.18
CA ALA A 139 7.18 56.04 -25.32
C ALA A 139 7.42 54.81 -24.43
N ASP A 140 6.42 54.28 -23.72
CA ASP A 140 6.60 53.09 -22.89
C ASP A 140 6.76 51.84 -23.78
N PRO A 141 7.85 51.07 -23.64
CA PRO A 141 8.12 49.92 -24.50
C PRO A 141 7.03 48.86 -24.43
N MET A 142 6.36 48.70 -23.28
CA MET A 142 5.25 47.76 -23.12
C MET A 142 4.05 48.09 -24.03
N LEU A 143 3.84 49.38 -24.33
CA LEU A 143 2.72 49.86 -25.14
C LEU A 143 3.02 49.84 -26.64
N SER A 144 4.28 49.68 -27.02
CA SER A 144 4.70 49.58 -28.43
C SER A 144 4.22 48.28 -29.10
N ALA A 145 4.08 47.21 -28.33
CA ALA A 145 3.61 45.91 -28.80
C ALA A 145 2.07 45.79 -28.87
N VAL A 146 1.35 46.79 -28.39
CA VAL A 146 -0.12 46.83 -28.43
C VAL A 146 -0.58 47.26 -29.82
N ASP A 147 -1.40 46.44 -30.46
CA ASP A 147 -2.07 46.81 -31.70
C ASP A 147 -3.30 47.67 -31.41
N TRP A 148 -3.08 48.98 -31.38
CA TRP A 148 -4.13 49.99 -31.20
C TRP A 148 -5.10 50.06 -32.39
N SER A 149 -4.76 49.50 -33.54
CA SER A 149 -5.65 49.49 -34.71
C SER A 149 -6.62 48.30 -34.69
N SER A 150 -6.44 47.37 -33.75
CA SER A 150 -7.30 46.20 -33.62
C SER A 150 -8.75 46.61 -33.32
N THR A 151 -9.65 46.15 -34.19
CA THR A 151 -11.10 46.25 -34.01
C THR A 151 -11.68 44.97 -33.39
N THR A 152 -10.83 44.02 -32.99
CA THR A 152 -11.31 42.75 -32.44
C THR A 152 -11.78 42.94 -30.99
N THR A 153 -12.89 42.29 -30.65
CA THR A 153 -13.38 42.23 -29.27
C THR A 153 -12.70 41.12 -28.45
N GLU A 154 -11.76 40.40 -29.06
CA GLU A 154 -11.00 39.34 -28.41
C GLU A 154 -9.88 39.93 -27.55
N ILE A 155 -9.53 39.21 -26.49
CA ILE A 155 -8.45 39.61 -25.59
C ILE A 155 -7.14 39.11 -26.20
N ALA A 156 -6.31 40.03 -26.68
CA ALA A 156 -4.97 39.71 -27.14
C ALA A 156 -4.06 39.46 -25.93
N THR A 157 -3.13 38.53 -26.03
CA THR A 157 -2.18 38.19 -24.97
C THR A 157 -0.75 38.30 -25.49
N LEU A 158 0.11 38.94 -24.72
CA LEU A 158 1.53 39.18 -24.98
C LEU A 158 2.32 38.77 -23.74
N VAL A 159 3.45 38.11 -23.95
CA VAL A 159 4.40 37.82 -22.87
C VAL A 159 5.34 39.01 -22.71
N ALA A 160 5.65 39.41 -21.47
CA ALA A 160 6.57 40.51 -21.23
C ALA A 160 7.99 40.16 -21.68
N GLN A 161 8.62 41.09 -22.41
CA GLN A 161 10.00 40.98 -22.85
C GLN A 161 10.94 41.60 -21.79
N GLU A 162 12.20 41.17 -21.75
CA GLU A 162 13.21 41.70 -20.82
C GLU A 162 13.33 43.23 -20.91
N ASP A 163 13.33 43.78 -22.12
CA ASP A 163 13.37 45.22 -22.36
C ASP A 163 12.24 45.98 -21.63
N TRP A 164 11.07 45.36 -21.44
CA TRP A 164 9.94 45.97 -20.76
C TRP A 164 10.15 45.99 -19.24
N LEU A 165 10.78 44.96 -18.69
CA LEU A 165 11.02 44.84 -17.24
C LEU A 165 11.98 45.93 -16.75
N ASP A 166 12.98 46.27 -17.57
CA ASP A 166 14.01 47.25 -17.20
C ASP A 166 13.62 48.71 -17.49
N SER A 167 12.78 48.95 -18.50
CA SER A 167 12.54 50.30 -19.01
C SER A 167 11.07 50.73 -19.04
N SER A 168 10.13 49.86 -18.68
CA SER A 168 8.74 50.27 -18.49
C SER A 168 8.57 51.17 -17.27
N ARG A 169 7.63 52.11 -17.36
CA ARG A 169 7.24 52.94 -16.22
C ARG A 169 6.31 52.20 -15.27
N PHE A 170 5.76 51.07 -15.69
CA PHE A 170 5.08 50.13 -14.81
C PHE A 170 6.16 49.32 -14.08
N VAL A 171 6.33 49.57 -12.78
CA VAL A 171 7.28 48.81 -11.96
C VAL A 171 6.71 47.41 -11.74
N LEU A 172 7.16 46.45 -12.55
CA LEU A 172 6.74 45.05 -12.50
C LEU A 172 7.69 44.25 -11.59
N GLN A 173 7.12 43.34 -10.80
CA GLN A 173 7.90 42.39 -10.00
C GLN A 173 8.12 41.10 -10.81
N GLY A 174 9.16 41.12 -11.64
CA GLY A 174 9.57 39.96 -12.46
C GLY A 174 8.71 39.75 -13.71
N ALA A 175 8.81 38.55 -14.28
CA ALA A 175 8.14 38.22 -15.53
C ALA A 175 6.61 38.34 -15.43
N ALA A 176 6.01 38.97 -16.44
CA ALA A 176 4.59 39.26 -16.49
C ALA A 176 3.98 38.84 -17.82
N VAL A 177 2.68 38.60 -17.80
CA VAL A 177 1.87 38.35 -18.98
C VAL A 177 0.85 39.47 -19.10
N LEU A 178 0.78 40.04 -20.29
CA LEU A 178 -0.06 41.17 -20.64
C LEU A 178 -1.23 40.68 -21.46
N SER A 179 -2.45 40.85 -20.97
CA SER A 179 -3.66 40.64 -21.75
C SER A 179 -4.34 41.98 -21.97
N TYR A 180 -4.61 42.38 -23.21
CA TYR A 180 -5.25 43.65 -23.50
C TYR A 180 -6.46 43.51 -24.38
N ARG A 181 -7.36 44.48 -24.25
CA ARG A 181 -8.50 44.64 -25.14
C ARG A 181 -8.73 46.11 -25.43
N VAL A 182 -8.75 46.43 -26.72
CA VAL A 182 -9.08 47.76 -27.20
C VAL A 182 -10.58 47.98 -27.04
N LEU A 183 -10.94 49.07 -26.38
CA LEU A 183 -12.32 49.52 -26.18
C LEU A 183 -12.56 50.64 -27.19
N ASP A 184 -12.71 50.26 -28.46
CA ASP A 184 -12.94 51.22 -29.54
C ASP A 184 -14.43 51.57 -29.67
N ARG A 185 -14.73 52.87 -29.66
CA ARG A 185 -16.00 53.41 -30.17
C ARG A 185 -15.68 54.55 -31.14
N SER A 186 -16.16 54.38 -32.38
CA SER A 186 -15.80 55.15 -33.59
C SER A 186 -16.07 56.66 -33.56
N SER A 187 -16.69 57.20 -32.51
CA SER A 187 -17.11 58.61 -32.41
C SER A 187 -16.32 59.47 -31.40
N ALA A 188 -15.32 58.92 -30.70
CA ALA A 188 -14.56 59.63 -29.67
C ALA A 188 -13.15 60.04 -30.11
N VAL A 189 -12.70 61.24 -29.72
CA VAL A 189 -11.31 61.75 -29.87
C VAL A 189 -10.28 60.86 -29.15
N TRP A 190 -10.75 60.15 -28.13
CA TRP A 190 -9.96 59.23 -27.31
C TRP A 190 -10.35 57.79 -27.60
N GLN A 191 -9.34 56.94 -27.77
CA GLN A 191 -9.47 55.49 -27.80
C GLN A 191 -9.06 54.93 -26.44
N TYR A 192 -9.84 54.01 -25.87
CA TYR A 192 -9.53 53.42 -24.57
C TYR A 192 -9.00 51.99 -24.75
N ILE A 193 -8.14 51.56 -23.84
CA ILE A 193 -7.68 50.18 -23.75
C ILE A 193 -7.73 49.72 -22.31
N ALA A 194 -8.23 48.50 -22.11
CA ALA A 194 -8.11 47.80 -20.85
C ALA A 194 -6.93 46.84 -20.94
N LEU A 195 -6.00 46.98 -20.01
CA LEU A 195 -4.75 46.25 -19.92
C LEU A 195 -4.78 45.45 -18.62
N SER A 196 -4.71 44.14 -18.73
CA SER A 196 -4.62 43.21 -17.62
C SER A 196 -3.19 42.68 -17.53
N ILE A 197 -2.51 42.99 -16.44
CA ILE A 197 -1.15 42.53 -16.16
C ILE A 197 -1.23 41.41 -15.13
N VAL A 198 -0.64 40.25 -15.46
CA VAL A 198 -0.50 39.10 -14.59
C VAL A 198 0.98 38.88 -14.30
N GLU A 199 1.42 39.13 -13.08
CA GLU A 199 2.80 38.84 -12.67
C GLU A 199 2.90 37.35 -12.32
N LEU A 200 3.81 36.62 -12.99
CA LEU A 200 3.88 35.17 -12.87
C LEU A 200 4.30 34.74 -11.46
N GLU A 201 5.25 35.45 -10.84
CA GLU A 201 5.71 35.18 -9.48
C GLU A 201 4.63 35.46 -8.44
N SER A 202 3.95 36.60 -8.54
CA SER A 202 2.81 36.96 -7.69
C SER A 202 1.68 35.94 -7.79
N LEU A 203 1.42 35.40 -8.99
CA LEU A 203 0.45 34.33 -9.20
C LEU A 203 0.86 33.05 -8.47
N GLN A 204 2.13 32.63 -8.53
CA GLN A 204 2.61 31.45 -7.79
C GLN A 204 2.48 31.63 -6.28
N ARG A 205 2.80 32.81 -5.75
CA ARG A 205 2.60 33.13 -4.33
C ARG A 205 1.12 33.09 -3.92
N ALA A 206 0.22 33.54 -4.79
CA ALA A 206 -1.22 33.46 -4.53
C ALA A 206 -1.70 32.00 -4.51
N ILE A 207 -1.20 31.15 -5.42
CA ILE A 207 -1.48 29.70 -5.41
C ILE A 207 -0.98 29.06 -4.11
N ASP A 208 0.23 29.40 -3.65
CA ASP A 208 0.78 28.87 -2.40
C ASP A 208 -0.05 29.27 -1.17
N ARG A 209 -0.58 30.50 -1.14
CA ARG A 209 -1.47 30.96 -0.07
C ARG A 209 -2.79 30.18 -0.01
N GLU A 210 -3.39 29.89 -1.17
CA GLU A 210 -4.61 29.08 -1.23
C GLU A 210 -4.34 27.61 -0.88
N LEU A 211 -3.22 27.05 -1.34
CA LEU A 211 -2.77 25.71 -0.97
C LEU A 211 -2.51 25.60 0.54
N ALA A 212 -1.93 26.64 1.16
CA ALA A 212 -1.65 26.68 2.59
C ALA A 212 -2.90 26.48 3.48
N VAL A 213 -4.10 26.78 2.96
CA VAL A 213 -5.38 26.54 3.65
C VAL A 213 -5.69 25.04 3.75
N LEU A 214 -5.26 24.25 2.77
CA LEU A 214 -5.46 22.80 2.72
C LEU A 214 -4.39 22.02 3.52
N GLY A 215 -3.25 22.66 3.79
CA GLY A 215 -2.11 22.07 4.47
C GLY A 215 -0.81 22.73 4.04
N PRO A 216 0.36 22.35 4.59
CA PRO A 216 1.63 22.89 4.13
C PRO A 216 1.82 22.56 2.64
N PRO A 217 2.09 23.56 1.77
CA PRO A 217 2.19 23.30 0.34
C PRO A 217 3.41 22.42 0.05
N PRO A 218 3.29 21.44 -0.87
CA PRO A 218 4.37 20.53 -1.20
C PRO A 218 5.55 21.29 -1.82
N ALA A 219 6.78 20.92 -1.46
CA ALA A 219 8.00 21.59 -1.90
C ALA A 219 8.28 21.32 -3.40
N LEU A 220 7.59 22.01 -4.29
CA LEU A 220 7.73 21.85 -5.74
C LEU A 220 8.52 23.00 -6.36
N ASN A 221 9.17 22.72 -7.49
CA ASN A 221 9.83 23.72 -8.33
C ASN A 221 8.95 24.02 -9.54
N ILE A 222 8.73 25.29 -9.82
CA ILE A 222 7.90 25.77 -10.92
C ILE A 222 8.80 26.52 -11.88
N VAL A 223 8.77 26.15 -13.15
CA VAL A 223 9.51 26.85 -14.21
C VAL A 223 8.54 27.22 -15.32
N ALA A 224 8.58 28.46 -15.79
CA ALA A 224 7.71 28.94 -16.86
C ALA A 224 8.55 29.35 -18.08
N PHE A 225 8.12 28.93 -19.27
CA PHE A 225 8.76 29.25 -20.55
C PHE A 225 7.80 29.95 -21.49
N ASP A 226 8.29 30.91 -22.26
CA ASP A 226 7.53 31.46 -23.38
C ASP A 226 7.37 30.38 -24.47
N ILE A 227 6.14 30.15 -24.92
CA ILE A 227 5.85 29.15 -25.97
C ILE A 227 6.48 29.57 -27.32
N SER A 228 6.66 30.87 -27.55
CA SER A 228 7.12 31.39 -28.84
C SER A 228 8.65 31.39 -28.94
N THR A 229 9.33 31.84 -27.89
CA THR A 229 10.80 32.00 -27.87
C THR A 229 11.53 30.86 -27.17
N GLU A 230 10.83 30.00 -26.43
CA GLU A 230 11.40 28.97 -25.55
C GLU A 230 12.35 29.49 -24.48
N ASN A 231 12.33 30.80 -24.21
CA ASN A 231 13.11 31.40 -23.13
C ASN A 231 12.44 31.16 -21.78
N CYS A 232 13.25 30.89 -20.75
CA CYS A 232 12.77 30.79 -19.38
C CYS A 232 12.38 32.17 -18.86
N LEU A 233 11.15 32.29 -18.36
CA LEU A 233 10.58 33.53 -17.84
C LEU A 233 10.56 33.56 -16.31
N LEU A 234 10.35 32.41 -15.67
CA LEU A 234 10.22 32.31 -14.22
C LEU A 234 10.83 30.99 -13.75
N ALA A 235 11.61 31.05 -12.67
CA ALA A 235 11.96 29.91 -11.84
C ALA A 235 11.56 30.23 -10.39
N TYR A 236 10.68 29.40 -9.83
CA TYR A 236 10.07 29.64 -8.52
C TYR A 236 10.08 28.36 -7.68
N ALA A 237 10.59 28.43 -6.45
CA ALA A 237 10.61 27.30 -5.52
C ALA A 237 9.58 27.49 -4.40
N VAL A 238 8.69 26.52 -4.23
CA VAL A 238 7.72 26.54 -3.12
C VAL A 238 8.45 26.30 -1.81
N ASN A 239 8.35 27.26 -0.88
CA ASN A 239 9.02 27.26 0.42
C ASN A 239 10.56 27.18 0.38
N GLY A 240 11.16 27.33 -0.81
CA GLY A 240 12.61 27.27 -1.01
C GLY A 240 13.21 28.64 -1.32
N SER A 241 14.52 28.66 -1.55
CA SER A 241 15.19 29.81 -2.16
C SER A 241 14.95 29.81 -3.67
N ASP A 242 14.76 30.99 -4.26
CA ASP A 242 14.74 31.15 -5.71
C ASP A 242 15.99 30.50 -6.34
N PHE A 243 15.80 29.89 -7.51
CA PHE A 243 16.84 29.21 -8.27
C PHE A 243 16.90 29.77 -9.68
N ASP A 244 18.05 29.63 -10.33
CA ASP A 244 18.27 30.22 -11.64
C ASP A 244 17.39 29.57 -12.71
N CYS A 245 16.99 30.39 -13.68
CA CYS A 245 16.22 29.95 -14.83
C CYS A 245 17.03 28.91 -15.64
N PRO A 246 16.49 27.70 -15.90
CA PRO A 246 17.20 26.70 -16.69
C PRO A 246 17.29 27.10 -18.18
N ASP A 247 18.45 26.81 -18.79
CA ASP A 247 18.75 27.12 -20.20
C ASP A 247 17.88 26.36 -21.21
N ALA A 248 17.21 25.30 -20.78
CA ALA A 248 16.39 24.47 -21.65
C ALA A 248 15.16 23.91 -20.91
N THR A 249 14.12 23.57 -21.68
CA THR A 249 12.92 22.93 -21.14
C THR A 249 13.27 21.62 -20.43
N PRO A 250 12.78 21.41 -19.20
CA PRO A 250 13.15 20.25 -18.40
C PRO A 250 12.58 18.94 -18.97
N SER A 251 13.44 17.94 -19.17
CA SER A 251 13.06 16.58 -19.60
C SER A 251 13.14 15.60 -18.42
N SER A 252 12.21 15.74 -17.48
CA SER A 252 12.07 14.84 -16.32
C SER A 252 10.95 13.83 -16.53
N THR A 253 11.08 12.63 -15.97
CA THR A 253 9.99 11.64 -15.88
C THR A 253 8.87 12.09 -14.93
N LEU A 254 9.23 12.86 -13.90
CA LEU A 254 8.32 13.53 -12.98
C LEU A 254 8.19 14.99 -13.42
N VAL A 255 7.23 15.24 -14.32
CA VAL A 255 6.90 16.57 -14.79
C VAL A 255 5.39 16.67 -15.02
N ALA A 256 4.79 17.76 -14.55
CA ALA A 256 3.44 18.13 -14.96
C ALA A 256 3.54 19.43 -15.77
N ILE A 257 2.78 19.50 -16.85
CA ILE A 257 2.84 20.60 -17.81
C ILE A 257 1.45 21.20 -17.90
N THR A 258 1.38 22.53 -17.83
CA THR A 258 0.17 23.30 -18.13
C THR A 258 0.54 24.50 -18.98
N GLU A 259 -0.40 24.96 -19.81
CA GLU A 259 -0.20 26.13 -20.67
C GLU A 259 -1.18 27.22 -20.23
N LEU A 260 -0.65 28.36 -19.81
CA LEU A 260 -1.45 29.52 -19.40
C LEU A 260 -0.98 30.76 -20.15
N TYR A 261 -1.90 31.41 -20.87
CA TYR A 261 -1.67 32.71 -21.51
C TYR A 261 -0.42 32.79 -22.40
N GLY A 262 -0.16 31.76 -23.22
CA GLY A 262 1.01 31.73 -24.09
C GLY A 262 2.32 31.35 -23.39
N VAL A 263 2.25 30.98 -22.11
CA VAL A 263 3.38 30.51 -21.29
C VAL A 263 3.17 29.04 -20.95
N ARG A 264 4.21 28.23 -21.13
CA ARG A 264 4.24 26.82 -20.71
C ARG A 264 4.85 26.71 -19.33
N VAL A 265 4.09 26.23 -18.37
CA VAL A 265 4.52 26.06 -16.98
C VAL A 265 4.81 24.58 -16.71
N PHE A 266 6.00 24.31 -16.22
CA PHE A 266 6.48 23.02 -15.78
C PHE A 266 6.51 22.98 -14.26
N VAL A 267 5.84 21.99 -13.68
CA VAL A 267 5.92 21.65 -12.26
C VAL A 267 6.85 20.46 -12.13
N LEU A 268 7.85 20.60 -11.26
CA LEU A 268 8.94 19.65 -11.04
C LEU A 268 9.07 19.35 -9.54
N PRO A 269 9.52 18.15 -9.15
CA PRO A 269 9.83 17.88 -7.76
C PRO A 269 11.11 18.63 -7.34
N SER A 270 11.11 19.27 -6.17
CA SER A 270 12.35 19.80 -5.58
C SER A 270 13.21 18.68 -4.99
N LYS A 271 14.46 18.99 -4.63
CA LYS A 271 15.32 18.04 -3.89
C LYS A 271 14.70 17.67 -2.55
N GLU A 272 14.10 18.63 -1.86
CA GLU A 272 13.46 18.43 -0.56
C GLU A 272 12.22 17.53 -0.67
N TYR A 273 11.43 17.70 -1.73
CA TYR A 273 10.29 16.82 -2.01
C TYR A 273 10.71 15.38 -2.21
N LEU A 274 11.78 15.14 -2.98
CA LEU A 274 12.32 13.80 -3.17
C LEU A 274 12.84 13.20 -1.86
N VAL A 275 13.47 13.98 -0.99
CA VAL A 275 13.94 13.52 0.33
C VAL A 275 12.77 13.18 1.25
N LEU A 276 11.73 14.02 1.29
CA LEU A 276 10.52 13.76 2.09
C LEU A 276 9.77 12.53 1.59
N ALA A 277 9.59 12.41 0.27
CA ALA A 277 8.96 11.24 -0.33
C ALA A 277 9.81 9.97 -0.17
N GLN A 278 11.14 10.09 -0.04
CA GLN A 278 12.02 8.97 0.30
C GLN A 278 12.01 8.63 1.79
N ALA A 279 11.81 9.61 2.68
CA ALA A 279 11.72 9.38 4.12
C ALA A 279 10.44 8.61 4.50
N ASP A 280 9.37 8.77 3.73
CA ASP A 280 8.13 8.00 3.87
C ASP A 280 8.23 6.56 3.31
N LYS A 281 9.32 6.23 2.58
CA LYS A 281 9.66 4.85 2.16
C LYS A 281 10.13 3.96 3.31
N ARG A 282 9.62 4.16 4.54
CA ARG A 282 9.91 3.29 5.69
C ARG A 282 9.16 1.97 5.56
N THR A 283 9.70 1.10 4.72
CA THR A 283 10.30 -0.17 5.13
C THR A 283 10.66 -0.91 3.85
N PHE A 284 11.88 -0.69 3.39
CA PHE A 284 12.56 -1.72 2.61
C PHE A 284 12.35 -3.06 3.34
N PRO A 285 12.01 -4.17 2.66
CA PRO A 285 11.69 -5.42 3.34
C PRO A 285 12.99 -6.07 3.82
N TYR A 286 13.64 -5.46 4.82
CA TYR A 286 14.76 -6.02 5.56
C TYR A 286 14.38 -7.41 6.09
N ARG A 287 13.10 -7.65 6.34
CA ARG A 287 12.54 -8.96 6.68
C ARG A 287 12.81 -10.01 5.60
N GLU A 288 12.50 -9.74 4.34
CA GLU A 288 12.67 -10.70 3.22
C GLU A 288 14.16 -10.97 2.95
N LEU A 289 14.98 -9.92 2.99
CA LEU A 289 16.43 -10.03 2.77
C LEU A 289 17.12 -10.74 3.96
N PHE A 290 16.65 -10.50 5.18
CA PHE A 290 17.07 -11.21 6.39
C PHE A 290 16.74 -12.70 6.30
N TRP A 291 15.51 -13.07 5.92
CA TRP A 291 15.13 -14.48 5.74
C TRP A 291 15.96 -15.16 4.64
N GLY A 292 16.22 -14.47 3.52
CA GLY A 292 17.09 -14.98 2.45
C GLY A 292 18.52 -15.24 2.94
N LEU A 293 19.13 -14.29 3.65
CA LEU A 293 20.48 -14.43 4.23
C LEU A 293 20.53 -15.48 5.36
N PHE A 294 19.47 -15.60 6.15
CA PHE A 294 19.37 -16.60 7.21
C PHE A 294 19.34 -18.02 6.65
N VAL A 295 18.55 -18.25 5.60
CA VAL A 295 18.50 -19.53 4.88
C VAL A 295 19.86 -19.84 4.23
N LEU A 296 20.53 -18.83 3.67
CA LEU A 296 21.88 -18.95 3.10
C LEU A 296 22.92 -19.38 4.14
N MET A 297 22.91 -18.74 5.30
CA MET A 297 23.78 -19.09 6.43
C MET A 297 23.49 -20.49 6.94
N GLY A 298 22.22 -20.89 7.05
CA GLY A 298 21.83 -22.26 7.40
C GLY A 298 22.40 -23.28 6.40
N ALA A 299 22.26 -23.01 5.10
CA ALA A 299 22.77 -23.88 4.04
C ALA A 299 24.31 -23.98 4.04
N LEU A 300 25.02 -22.86 4.18
CA LEU A 300 26.49 -22.82 4.29
C LEU A 300 26.98 -23.55 5.53
N THR A 301 26.31 -23.37 6.67
CA THR A 301 26.65 -24.07 7.92
C THR A 301 26.44 -25.57 7.77
N ALA A 302 25.36 -26.01 7.12
CA ALA A 302 25.12 -27.42 6.81
C ALA A 302 26.21 -28.01 5.90
N VAL A 303 26.65 -27.28 4.86
CA VAL A 303 27.74 -27.70 3.97
C VAL A 303 29.07 -27.78 4.72
N VAL A 304 29.40 -26.80 5.56
CA VAL A 304 30.63 -26.80 6.37
C VAL A 304 30.63 -27.93 7.40
N LEU A 305 29.50 -28.17 8.08
CA LEU A 305 29.35 -29.30 9.00
C LEU A 305 29.45 -30.65 8.27
N PHE A 306 28.92 -30.75 7.05
CA PHE A 306 29.02 -31.94 6.22
C PHE A 306 30.47 -32.22 5.75
N LEU A 307 31.18 -31.20 5.26
CA LEU A 307 32.60 -31.32 4.87
C LEU A 307 33.48 -31.66 6.09
N ARG A 308 33.20 -31.04 7.24
CA ARG A 308 33.88 -31.34 8.50
C ARG A 308 33.58 -32.77 9.00
N ASN A 309 32.40 -33.30 8.70
CA ASN A 309 32.07 -34.71 8.96
C ASN A 309 32.76 -35.65 7.96
N GLN A 310 32.88 -35.31 6.68
CA GLN A 310 33.60 -36.14 5.70
C GLN A 310 35.08 -36.30 6.05
N ALA A 311 35.76 -35.20 6.41
CA ALA A 311 37.15 -35.25 6.86
C ALA A 311 37.35 -36.03 8.16
N ARG A 312 36.27 -36.22 8.95
CA ARG A 312 36.27 -37.00 10.19
C ARG A 312 35.83 -38.46 9.98
N ASN A 313 35.37 -38.80 8.78
CA ASN A 313 34.77 -40.10 8.43
C ASN A 313 35.57 -40.87 7.36
N GLU A 314 36.85 -40.54 7.13
CA GLU A 314 37.77 -41.43 6.38
C GLU A 314 38.18 -42.67 7.19
N GLU A 315 37.95 -42.69 8.51
CA GLU A 315 38.07 -43.90 9.33
C GLU A 315 36.68 -44.54 9.56
N GLU A 316 36.56 -45.80 9.11
CA GLU A 316 35.52 -46.78 9.46
C GLU A 316 34.12 -46.68 8.80
N VAL A 317 34.05 -47.23 7.59
CA VAL A 317 33.07 -48.23 7.10
C VAL A 317 31.72 -48.32 7.86
N THR A 318 30.64 -47.74 7.32
CA THR A 318 29.22 -48.15 7.53
C THR A 318 28.26 -47.43 6.55
N ILE A 319 28.39 -47.68 5.23
CA ILE A 319 27.70 -46.86 4.19
C ILE A 319 26.19 -47.17 4.03
N GLU A 320 25.66 -48.32 4.43
CA GLU A 320 24.21 -48.59 4.29
C GLU A 320 23.37 -48.27 5.54
N ARG A 321 23.98 -48.24 6.75
CA ARG A 321 23.22 -47.98 8.00
C ARG A 321 23.07 -46.49 8.31
N ASN A 322 24.00 -45.65 7.84
CA ASN A 322 24.00 -44.21 8.12
C ASN A 322 23.18 -43.39 7.10
N LEU A 323 22.84 -43.93 5.92
CA LEU A 323 21.98 -43.24 4.96
C LEU A 323 20.52 -43.19 5.47
N VAL A 324 20.02 -44.29 6.04
CA VAL A 324 18.68 -44.37 6.64
C VAL A 324 18.61 -43.53 7.93
N LEU A 325 19.63 -43.59 8.79
CA LEU A 325 19.67 -42.81 10.04
C LEU A 325 19.84 -41.30 9.80
N SER A 326 20.55 -40.86 8.75
CA SER A 326 20.69 -39.43 8.43
C SER A 326 19.41 -38.86 7.79
N GLN A 327 18.75 -39.62 6.92
CA GLN A 327 17.44 -39.25 6.36
C GLN A 327 16.37 -39.18 7.46
N GLN A 328 16.35 -40.15 8.38
CA GLN A 328 15.45 -40.15 9.55
C GLN A 328 15.75 -38.99 10.51
N ARG A 329 17.02 -38.64 10.78
CA ARG A 329 17.34 -37.50 11.66
C ARG A 329 16.93 -36.15 11.06
N VAL A 330 17.10 -35.95 9.75
CA VAL A 330 16.68 -34.70 9.07
C VAL A 330 15.16 -34.60 9.04
N THR A 331 14.45 -35.68 8.69
CA THR A 331 12.97 -35.70 8.75
C THR A 331 12.46 -35.45 10.15
N GLY A 332 13.08 -36.02 11.19
CA GLY A 332 12.70 -35.78 12.59
C GLY A 332 12.93 -34.33 13.05
N ALA A 333 14.02 -33.70 12.63
CA ALA A 333 14.33 -32.31 12.98
C ALA A 333 13.41 -31.31 12.26
N VAL A 334 13.16 -31.51 10.95
CA VAL A 334 12.22 -30.69 10.18
C VAL A 334 10.81 -30.85 10.70
N HIS A 335 10.38 -32.09 10.97
CA HIS A 335 9.08 -32.36 11.56
C HIS A 335 8.91 -31.63 12.90
N ARG A 336 9.89 -31.72 13.81
CA ARG A 336 9.84 -31.04 15.12
C ARG A 336 9.72 -29.51 14.97
N GLN A 337 10.48 -28.90 14.07
CA GLN A 337 10.43 -27.46 13.86
C GLN A 337 9.09 -27.00 13.26
N VAL A 338 8.55 -27.76 12.30
CA VAL A 338 7.27 -27.45 11.67
C VAL A 338 6.11 -27.73 12.62
N SER A 339 6.17 -28.80 13.41
CA SER A 339 5.14 -29.16 14.38
C SER A 339 5.06 -28.17 15.54
N GLU A 340 6.20 -27.70 16.06
CA GLU A 340 6.26 -26.63 17.06
C GLU A 340 5.66 -25.32 16.52
N ALA A 341 5.97 -24.96 15.28
CA ALA A 341 5.39 -23.78 14.64
C ALA A 341 3.87 -23.90 14.48
N LEU A 342 3.37 -25.05 14.01
CA LEU A 342 1.93 -25.32 13.87
C LEU A 342 1.21 -25.30 15.24
N ALA A 343 1.83 -25.85 16.29
CA ALA A 343 1.29 -25.80 17.65
C ALA A 343 1.20 -24.36 18.20
N HIS A 344 2.21 -23.52 17.93
CA HIS A 344 2.18 -22.11 18.30
C HIS A 344 1.09 -21.34 17.55
N PHE A 345 0.93 -21.58 16.24
CA PHE A 345 -0.13 -20.95 15.45
C PHE A 345 -1.52 -21.38 15.89
N SER A 346 -1.72 -22.66 16.21
CA SER A 346 -2.98 -23.17 16.76
C SER A 346 -3.32 -22.50 18.10
N SER A 347 -2.38 -22.45 19.04
CA SER A 347 -2.60 -21.79 20.35
C SER A 347 -2.86 -20.28 20.23
N PHE A 348 -2.22 -19.62 19.27
CA PHE A 348 -2.43 -18.20 18.99
C PHE A 348 -3.82 -17.96 18.37
N ALA A 349 -4.23 -18.80 17.42
CA ALA A 349 -5.55 -18.72 16.82
C ALA A 349 -6.66 -18.98 17.86
N GLU A 350 -6.48 -19.94 18.77
CA GLU A 350 -7.40 -20.16 19.90
C GLU A 350 -7.50 -18.92 20.80
N THR A 351 -6.37 -18.28 21.13
CA THR A 351 -6.37 -17.06 21.96
C THR A 351 -7.07 -15.89 21.26
N LEU A 352 -6.88 -15.75 19.95
CA LEU A 352 -7.57 -14.74 19.15
C LEU A 352 -9.07 -15.01 19.08
N ARG A 353 -9.48 -16.28 18.97
CA ARG A 353 -10.88 -16.67 18.92
C ARG A 353 -11.64 -16.21 20.17
N ASP A 354 -11.03 -16.32 21.35
CA ASP A 354 -11.65 -15.95 22.62
C ASP A 354 -11.88 -14.43 22.77
N VAL A 355 -11.19 -13.61 21.97
CA VAL A 355 -11.22 -12.13 22.04
C VAL A 355 -11.89 -11.51 20.81
N ALA A 356 -12.10 -12.28 19.74
CA ALA A 356 -12.64 -11.81 18.47
C ALA A 356 -14.16 -11.62 18.51
N ASP A 357 -14.66 -10.63 17.76
CA ASP A 357 -16.07 -10.40 17.49
C ASP A 357 -16.64 -11.50 16.57
N GLU A 358 -17.97 -11.69 16.53
CA GLU A 358 -18.61 -12.82 15.82
C GLU A 358 -18.21 -12.97 14.33
N GLU A 359 -17.97 -11.87 13.63
CA GLU A 359 -17.54 -11.85 12.22
C GLU A 359 -16.07 -12.28 12.06
N ASP A 360 -15.19 -11.83 12.97
CA ASP A 360 -13.77 -12.17 12.99
C ASP A 360 -13.52 -13.60 13.49
N GLN A 361 -14.37 -14.10 14.39
CA GLN A 361 -14.31 -15.49 14.87
C GLN A 361 -14.40 -16.50 13.72
N ARG A 362 -15.19 -16.21 12.67
CA ARG A 362 -15.32 -17.12 11.53
C ARG A 362 -14.00 -17.32 10.79
N TYR A 363 -13.22 -16.26 10.59
CA TYR A 363 -11.89 -16.35 9.96
C TYR A 363 -10.90 -17.12 10.84
N VAL A 364 -11.01 -16.94 12.16
CA VAL A 364 -10.19 -17.68 13.12
C VAL A 364 -10.55 -19.17 13.14
N ASP A 365 -11.84 -19.51 13.07
CA ASP A 365 -12.31 -20.90 13.00
C ASP A 365 -11.77 -21.62 11.75
N ILE A 366 -11.80 -20.95 10.58
CA ILE A 366 -11.19 -21.47 9.35
C ILE A 366 -9.69 -21.71 9.56
N ALA A 367 -8.96 -20.74 10.11
CA ALA A 367 -7.53 -20.87 10.35
C ALA A 367 -7.19 -22.03 11.30
N VAL A 368 -7.94 -22.20 12.39
CA VAL A 368 -7.77 -23.32 13.33
C VAL A 368 -7.96 -24.66 12.61
N THR A 369 -9.00 -24.80 11.79
CA THR A 369 -9.26 -26.05 11.05
C THR A 369 -8.17 -26.37 10.02
N ASP A 370 -7.68 -25.38 9.28
CA ASP A 370 -6.61 -25.57 8.28
C ASP A 370 -5.25 -25.89 8.92
N ILE A 371 -4.93 -25.28 10.06
CA ILE A 371 -3.70 -25.59 10.81
C ILE A 371 -3.73 -27.04 11.28
N VAL A 372 -4.85 -27.51 11.83
CA VAL A 372 -4.98 -28.90 12.29
C VAL A 372 -4.95 -29.87 11.12
N ARG A 373 -5.60 -29.58 9.99
CA ARG A 373 -5.52 -30.41 8.78
C ARG A 373 -4.09 -30.53 8.27
N THR A 374 -3.37 -29.40 8.18
CA THR A 374 -1.96 -29.37 7.75
C THR A 374 -1.07 -30.17 8.70
N ARG A 375 -1.33 -30.10 10.01
CA ARG A 375 -0.64 -30.89 11.03
C ARG A 375 -0.87 -32.39 10.82
N LEU A 376 -2.12 -32.82 10.62
CA LEU A 376 -2.45 -34.23 10.39
C LEU A 376 -1.82 -34.78 9.11
N GLU A 377 -1.74 -33.98 8.05
CA GLU A 377 -1.05 -34.35 6.80
C GLU A 377 0.47 -34.50 7.00
N LEU A 378 1.09 -33.58 7.73
CA LEU A 378 2.50 -33.66 8.09
C LEU A 378 2.80 -34.90 8.92
N ASP A 379 2.00 -35.15 9.96
CA ASP A 379 2.12 -36.30 10.86
C ASP A 379 2.00 -37.60 10.06
N THR A 380 0.97 -37.72 9.23
CA THR A 380 0.74 -38.88 8.35
C THR A 380 1.92 -39.11 7.40
N THR A 381 2.43 -38.05 6.77
CA THR A 381 3.57 -38.14 5.85
C THR A 381 4.83 -38.63 6.56
N VAL A 382 5.07 -38.17 7.79
CA VAL A 382 6.24 -38.60 8.58
C VAL A 382 6.10 -40.03 9.08
N LEU A 383 4.91 -40.45 9.48
CA LEU A 383 4.65 -41.81 9.95
C LEU A 383 4.75 -42.84 8.81
N THR A 384 4.22 -42.52 7.62
CA THR A 384 4.37 -43.37 6.42
C THR A 384 5.82 -43.47 5.94
N GLY A 385 6.63 -42.42 6.16
CA GLY A 385 8.05 -42.37 5.80
C GLY A 385 9.01 -43.15 6.71
N GLY A 386 8.51 -43.88 7.72
CA GLY A 386 9.34 -44.62 8.68
C GLY A 386 9.84 -43.71 9.80
N ALA A 387 8.93 -43.39 10.73
CA ALA A 387 9.10 -42.44 11.82
C ALA A 387 10.45 -42.58 12.57
N PRO A 388 11.25 -41.51 12.67
CA PRO A 388 12.50 -41.52 13.43
C PRO A 388 12.26 -41.80 14.93
N PRO A 389 13.10 -42.62 15.60
CA PRO A 389 12.97 -42.90 17.04
C PRO A 389 12.97 -41.65 17.94
N SER A 390 13.58 -40.56 17.47
CA SER A 390 13.65 -39.27 18.17
C SER A 390 12.30 -38.55 18.30
N LEU A 391 11.27 -38.99 17.57
CA LEU A 391 9.91 -38.43 17.68
C LEU A 391 9.15 -38.94 18.91
N MET A 392 9.53 -40.10 19.46
CA MET A 392 9.02 -40.56 20.75
C MET A 392 9.76 -39.94 21.94
N GLN A 393 10.99 -39.47 21.74
CA GLN A 393 11.84 -38.86 22.78
C GLN A 393 11.70 -37.34 22.83
N SER A 394 10.48 -36.81 22.80
CA SER A 394 10.27 -35.39 23.12
C SER A 394 10.31 -35.20 24.65
N ASP A 395 10.78 -34.03 25.10
CA ASP A 395 10.88 -33.70 26.53
C ASP A 395 9.49 -33.60 27.21
N ASP A 396 8.41 -33.54 26.44
CA ASP A 396 7.02 -33.40 26.91
C ASP A 396 6.25 -34.74 26.86
N ASN A 397 6.72 -35.71 27.64
CA ASN A 397 6.07 -37.01 27.81
C ASN A 397 4.95 -36.99 28.86
N ARG A 398 4.47 -35.80 29.24
CA ARG A 398 3.37 -35.62 30.21
C ARG A 398 2.27 -34.76 29.63
N ALA A 399 1.32 -35.41 28.96
CA ALA A 399 0.16 -34.74 28.40
C ALA A 399 -0.79 -34.23 29.50
N SER A 400 -1.14 -32.94 29.46
CA SER A 400 -2.17 -32.35 30.32
C SER A 400 -3.55 -32.61 29.76
N LEU A 401 -4.40 -33.34 30.50
CA LEU A 401 -5.72 -33.73 30.01
C LEU A 401 -6.70 -32.56 29.98
N SER A 402 -6.59 -31.61 30.91
CA SER A 402 -7.42 -30.39 30.89
C SER A 402 -7.15 -29.53 29.65
N LYS A 403 -5.88 -29.40 29.24
CA LYS A 403 -5.51 -28.71 28.00
C LYS A 403 -5.99 -29.47 26.77
N LEU A 404 -5.82 -30.79 26.75
CA LEU A 404 -6.31 -31.63 25.65
C LEU A 404 -7.82 -31.48 25.46
N VAL A 405 -8.60 -31.54 26.54
CA VAL A 405 -10.06 -31.38 26.53
C VAL A 405 -10.45 -29.98 26.03
N ALA A 406 -9.82 -28.92 26.54
CA ALA A 406 -10.11 -27.55 26.12
C ALA A 406 -9.87 -27.33 24.62
N ARG A 407 -8.71 -27.79 24.11
CA ARG A 407 -8.37 -27.68 22.68
C ARG A 407 -9.23 -28.55 21.79
N SER A 408 -9.57 -29.75 22.25
CA SER A 408 -10.51 -30.64 21.54
C SER A 408 -11.90 -30.01 21.44
N SER A 409 -12.35 -29.31 22.49
CA SER A 409 -13.61 -28.56 22.48
C SER A 409 -13.56 -27.42 21.46
N ALA A 410 -12.51 -26.60 21.50
CA ALA A 410 -12.34 -25.48 20.56
C ALA A 410 -12.28 -25.98 19.11
N TYR A 411 -11.54 -27.06 18.86
CA TYR A 411 -11.46 -27.66 17.53
C TYR A 411 -12.80 -28.20 17.04
N LEU A 412 -13.51 -28.98 17.88
CA LEU A 412 -14.82 -29.52 17.55
C LEU A 412 -15.83 -28.42 17.20
N THR A 413 -15.82 -27.32 17.97
CA THR A 413 -16.68 -26.17 17.69
C THR A 413 -16.28 -25.45 16.40
N ALA A 414 -14.98 -25.21 16.15
CA ALA A 414 -14.50 -24.59 14.91
C ALA A 414 -14.95 -25.39 13.68
N LEU A 415 -14.78 -26.72 13.75
CA LEU A 415 -14.99 -27.62 12.62
C LEU A 415 -16.46 -27.74 12.21
N THR A 416 -17.39 -27.57 13.16
CA THR A 416 -18.83 -27.79 12.95
C THR A 416 -19.66 -26.50 12.92
N LYS A 417 -19.03 -25.33 13.12
CA LYS A 417 -19.72 -24.03 13.25
C LYS A 417 -20.61 -23.67 12.06
N ASP A 418 -20.15 -23.97 10.84
CA ASP A 418 -20.84 -23.64 9.60
C ASP A 418 -21.79 -24.78 9.13
N GLY A 419 -21.92 -25.88 9.89
CA GLY A 419 -22.74 -27.05 9.55
C GLY A 419 -23.97 -27.24 10.45
N GLU A 420 -24.92 -28.08 10.02
CA GLU A 420 -26.12 -28.44 10.80
C GLU A 420 -25.86 -29.61 11.78
N VAL A 421 -24.67 -29.63 12.39
CA VAL A 421 -24.20 -30.71 13.26
C VAL A 421 -24.15 -30.22 14.71
N VAL A 422 -24.92 -30.85 15.58
CA VAL A 422 -24.91 -30.57 17.02
C VAL A 422 -23.70 -31.23 17.67
N THR A 423 -22.86 -30.45 18.33
CA THR A 423 -21.66 -30.98 18.99
C THR A 423 -21.79 -31.01 20.51
N ARG A 424 -21.19 -32.04 21.11
CA ARG A 424 -21.09 -32.18 22.57
C ARG A 424 -19.74 -32.75 22.94
N LEU A 425 -19.07 -32.14 23.92
CA LEU A 425 -17.89 -32.71 24.54
C LEU A 425 -18.17 -33.02 26.01
N LEU A 426 -17.91 -34.26 26.41
CA LEU A 426 -18.06 -34.78 27.76
C LEU A 426 -16.69 -35.17 28.31
N ALA A 427 -16.33 -34.66 29.48
CA ALA A 427 -15.10 -35.03 30.17
C ALA A 427 -15.47 -35.47 31.58
N ASP A 428 -15.00 -36.64 32.00
CA ASP A 428 -15.25 -37.17 33.35
C ASP A 428 -14.54 -36.30 34.40
N ASP A 429 -15.24 -35.97 35.50
CA ASP A 429 -14.67 -35.24 36.64
C ASP A 429 -13.50 -36.01 37.30
N GLY A 430 -13.44 -37.33 37.08
CA GLY A 430 -12.36 -38.21 37.53
C GLY A 430 -11.09 -38.21 36.69
N LEU A 431 -10.98 -37.38 35.64
CA LEU A 431 -9.79 -37.34 34.78
C LEU A 431 -8.54 -36.88 35.57
N PRO A 432 -7.41 -37.59 35.45
CA PRO A 432 -6.15 -37.14 36.06
C PRO A 432 -5.63 -35.88 35.37
N GLU A 433 -4.87 -35.06 36.10
CA GLU A 433 -4.33 -33.81 35.56
C GLU A 433 -3.36 -34.05 34.39
N THR A 434 -2.55 -35.11 34.48
CA THR A 434 -1.57 -35.50 33.45
C THR A 434 -1.46 -37.01 33.29
N ILE A 435 -1.12 -37.48 32.09
CA ILE A 435 -0.75 -38.88 31.80
C ILE A 435 0.61 -38.96 31.11
N TRP A 436 1.30 -40.11 31.24
CA TRP A 436 2.61 -40.33 30.64
C TRP A 436 2.51 -40.76 29.18
N VAL A 437 2.19 -39.79 28.34
CA VAL A 437 2.11 -39.90 26.88
C VAL A 437 2.61 -38.58 26.29
N ASN A 438 3.21 -38.63 25.11
CA ASN A 438 3.62 -37.43 24.40
C ASN A 438 2.41 -36.53 24.06
N SER A 439 2.41 -35.30 24.58
CA SER A 439 1.25 -34.40 24.46
C SER A 439 0.90 -34.07 23.01
N TYR A 440 1.92 -33.89 22.16
CA TYR A 440 1.72 -33.56 20.75
C TYR A 440 1.04 -34.70 19.99
N TRP A 441 1.57 -35.91 20.12
CA TRP A 441 1.02 -37.07 19.40
C TRP A 441 -0.37 -37.45 19.90
N LEU A 442 -0.61 -37.33 21.22
CA LEU A 442 -1.94 -37.56 21.80
C LEU A 442 -2.96 -36.57 21.25
N GLU A 443 -2.61 -35.29 21.15
CA GLU A 443 -3.49 -34.27 20.59
C GLU A 443 -3.76 -34.49 19.10
N SER A 444 -2.73 -34.84 18.31
CA SER A 444 -2.91 -35.22 16.89
C SER A 444 -3.85 -36.41 16.73
N LEU A 445 -3.74 -37.42 17.61
CA LEU A 445 -4.65 -38.58 17.61
C LEU A 445 -6.10 -38.17 17.83
N VAL A 446 -6.35 -37.28 18.79
CA VAL A 446 -7.70 -36.78 19.10
C VAL A 446 -8.25 -35.93 17.97
N PHE A 447 -7.45 -35.06 17.37
CA PHE A 447 -7.87 -34.27 16.21
C PHE A 447 -8.19 -35.14 15.00
N ALA A 448 -7.40 -36.19 14.73
CA ALA A 448 -7.71 -37.15 13.68
C ALA A 448 -9.03 -37.86 13.93
N LEU A 449 -9.30 -38.22 15.19
CA LEU A 449 -10.56 -38.86 15.59
C LEU A 449 -11.77 -37.93 15.41
N ILE A 450 -11.66 -36.67 15.80
CA ILE A 450 -12.71 -35.65 15.62
C ILE A 450 -12.93 -35.36 14.14
N GLN A 451 -11.85 -35.19 13.36
CA GLN A 451 -11.94 -34.93 11.92
C GLN A 451 -12.60 -36.10 11.17
N SER A 452 -12.25 -37.34 11.53
CA SER A 452 -12.87 -38.55 10.97
C SER A 452 -14.38 -38.58 11.20
N ALA A 453 -14.83 -38.24 12.41
CA ALA A 453 -16.26 -38.15 12.74
C ALA A 453 -16.97 -37.02 11.99
N SER A 454 -16.29 -35.88 11.82
CA SER A 454 -16.85 -34.73 11.09
C SER A 454 -16.97 -34.97 9.59
N ASP A 455 -15.94 -35.56 8.96
CA ASP A 455 -15.93 -35.83 7.52
C ASP A 455 -17.03 -36.83 7.10
N SER A 456 -17.48 -37.68 8.02
CA SER A 456 -18.60 -38.61 7.76
C SER A 456 -19.98 -38.05 8.08
N THR A 457 -20.09 -36.89 8.73
CA THR A 457 -21.34 -36.38 9.31
C THR A 457 -21.73 -35.04 8.70
N ASP A 458 -22.65 -35.08 7.73
CA ASP A 458 -23.19 -33.86 7.12
C ASP A 458 -24.34 -33.26 7.96
N LEU A 459 -25.17 -34.11 8.58
CA LEU A 459 -26.34 -33.74 9.39
C LEU A 459 -26.40 -34.61 10.65
N GLY A 460 -26.79 -34.00 11.79
CA GLY A 460 -27.07 -34.74 13.03
C GLY A 460 -26.22 -34.31 14.21
N PHE A 461 -25.48 -35.23 14.84
CA PHE A 461 -24.66 -34.88 16.01
C PHE A 461 -23.30 -35.58 16.05
N ILE A 462 -22.33 -34.94 16.71
CA ILE A 462 -21.04 -35.51 17.07
C ILE A 462 -20.83 -35.32 18.58
N GLU A 463 -20.68 -36.42 19.31
CA GLU A 463 -20.34 -36.42 20.72
C GLU A 463 -18.92 -36.96 20.93
N VAL A 464 -18.09 -36.20 21.64
CA VAL A 464 -16.74 -36.60 22.05
C VAL A 464 -16.73 -36.81 23.56
N ALA A 465 -16.27 -37.97 24.05
CA ALA A 465 -16.21 -38.28 25.47
C ALA A 465 -14.80 -38.69 25.91
N PHE A 466 -14.35 -38.16 27.05
CA PHE A 466 -13.08 -38.48 27.69
C PHE A 466 -13.34 -39.06 29.08
N TRP A 467 -12.78 -40.23 29.37
CA TRP A 467 -12.76 -40.79 30.72
C TRP A 467 -11.47 -41.58 30.94
N ALA A 468 -11.11 -41.82 32.20
CA ALA A 468 -9.90 -42.56 32.54
C ALA A 468 -10.23 -43.68 33.53
N GLU A 469 -9.67 -44.86 33.30
CA GLU A 469 -9.79 -46.00 34.21
C GLU A 469 -8.40 -46.38 34.74
N ARG A 470 -8.33 -46.81 36.00
CA ARG A 470 -7.11 -47.41 36.54
C ARG A 470 -7.07 -48.88 36.16
N ALA A 471 -6.02 -49.29 35.46
CA ALA A 471 -5.73 -50.70 35.22
C ALA A 471 -5.21 -51.37 36.50
N GLU A 472 -5.26 -52.71 36.55
CA GLU A 472 -4.76 -53.53 37.66
C GLU A 472 -3.26 -53.31 37.97
N SER A 473 -2.51 -52.68 37.05
CA SER A 473 -1.06 -52.47 37.12
C SER A 473 -0.63 -51.04 37.51
N ASP A 474 -1.49 -50.26 38.16
CA ASP A 474 -1.28 -48.83 38.52
C ASP A 474 -1.12 -47.89 37.30
N ASN A 475 -1.32 -48.41 36.09
CA ASN A 475 -1.36 -47.62 34.85
C ASN A 475 -2.74 -46.96 34.70
N VAL A 476 -2.73 -45.71 34.24
CA VAL A 476 -3.95 -45.01 33.82
C VAL A 476 -4.22 -45.34 32.36
N VAL A 477 -5.44 -45.76 32.05
CA VAL A 477 -5.92 -45.95 30.69
C VAL A 477 -6.86 -44.80 30.36
N LEU A 478 -6.47 -43.97 29.40
CA LEU A 478 -7.33 -42.91 28.86
C LEU A 478 -8.19 -43.48 27.73
N PHE A 479 -9.49 -43.26 27.83
CA PHE A 479 -10.44 -43.59 26.79
C PHE A 479 -10.97 -42.31 26.17
N ILE A 480 -11.00 -42.31 24.84
CA ILE A 480 -11.49 -41.20 24.01
C ILE A 480 -12.49 -41.79 23.05
N ARG A 481 -13.75 -41.39 23.16
CA ARG A 481 -14.82 -41.86 22.31
C ARG A 481 -15.33 -40.74 21.42
N THR A 482 -15.59 -41.05 20.16
CA THR A 482 -16.48 -40.26 19.31
C THR A 482 -17.70 -41.08 18.93
N ARG A 483 -18.88 -40.46 19.04
CA ARG A 483 -20.14 -40.99 18.53
C ARG A 483 -20.70 -39.99 17.53
N ASP A 484 -20.96 -40.45 16.32
CA ASP A 484 -21.45 -39.61 15.24
C ASP A 484 -22.60 -40.26 14.47
N THR A 485 -23.44 -39.46 13.81
CA THR A 485 -24.55 -39.93 12.97
C THR A 485 -24.16 -40.12 11.51
N GLY A 486 -22.86 -40.09 11.22
CA GLY A 486 -22.31 -40.09 9.88
C GLY A 486 -22.32 -41.44 9.17
N VAL A 487 -22.11 -41.40 7.85
CA VAL A 487 -21.95 -42.59 7.01
C VAL A 487 -20.48 -42.72 6.62
N SER A 488 -19.70 -43.41 7.45
CA SER A 488 -18.30 -43.75 7.18
C SER A 488 -18.14 -45.20 6.71
N ALA A 489 -17.02 -45.50 6.04
CA ALA A 489 -16.62 -46.88 5.79
C ALA A 489 -16.00 -47.50 7.06
N GLU A 490 -15.93 -48.83 7.13
CA GLU A 490 -15.07 -49.47 8.13
C GLU A 490 -13.64 -48.93 7.95
N LEU A 491 -12.97 -48.68 9.08
CA LEU A 491 -11.60 -48.18 9.11
C LEU A 491 -10.70 -48.95 8.12
N ASP A 492 -10.90 -50.28 7.94
CA ASP A 492 -10.02 -51.19 7.18
C ASP A 492 -10.22 -51.28 5.68
N HIS A 493 -10.99 -50.35 5.11
CA HIS A 493 -11.24 -50.32 3.69
C HIS A 493 -10.17 -49.48 2.94
N ASP A 494 -9.71 -49.95 1.78
CA ASP A 494 -8.76 -49.20 0.90
C ASP A 494 -9.24 -47.79 0.52
N THR A 495 -10.54 -47.52 0.66
CA THR A 495 -11.22 -46.25 0.41
C THR A 495 -11.32 -45.34 1.64
N ALA A 496 -10.64 -45.67 2.75
CA ALA A 496 -10.63 -44.86 3.96
C ALA A 496 -10.19 -43.40 3.67
N SER A 497 -10.86 -42.45 4.33
CA SER A 497 -10.57 -41.02 4.20
C SER A 497 -9.15 -40.68 4.70
N SER A 498 -8.62 -39.52 4.31
CA SER A 498 -7.30 -39.07 4.79
C SER A 498 -7.22 -39.03 6.33
N PRO A 499 -8.24 -38.52 7.06
CA PRO A 499 -8.29 -38.58 8.53
C PRO A 499 -8.35 -39.99 9.12
N ASP A 500 -9.06 -40.93 8.50
CA ASP A 500 -9.10 -42.33 8.98
C ASP A 500 -7.72 -43.00 8.88
N LYS A 501 -6.98 -42.70 7.80
CA LYS A 501 -5.59 -43.16 7.63
C LYS A 501 -4.67 -42.53 8.67
N ALA A 502 -4.80 -41.23 8.93
CA ALA A 502 -4.05 -40.52 9.97
C ALA A 502 -4.33 -41.12 11.36
N LEU A 503 -5.61 -41.33 11.71
CA LEU A 503 -6.05 -41.89 12.98
C LEU A 503 -5.40 -43.26 13.25
N ARG A 504 -5.38 -44.14 12.24
CA ARG A 504 -4.76 -45.46 12.32
C ARG A 504 -3.25 -45.40 12.54
N LEU A 505 -2.57 -44.57 11.75
CA LEU A 505 -1.12 -44.43 11.85
C LEU A 505 -0.72 -43.85 13.21
N LEU A 506 -1.46 -42.85 13.70
CA LEU A 506 -1.25 -42.23 15.00
C LEU A 506 -1.52 -43.19 16.15
N ALA A 507 -2.61 -43.98 16.08
CA ALA A 507 -2.90 -44.98 17.11
C ALA A 507 -1.84 -46.08 17.13
N GLY A 508 -1.43 -46.59 15.96
CA GLY A 508 -0.33 -47.56 15.86
C GLY A 508 0.99 -47.00 16.40
N PHE A 509 1.28 -45.72 16.12
CA PHE A 509 2.48 -45.05 16.61
C PHE A 509 2.49 -44.87 18.13
N LEU A 510 1.33 -44.59 18.74
CA LEU A 510 1.17 -44.45 20.20
C LEU A 510 0.96 -45.78 20.93
N GLY A 511 0.79 -46.90 20.22
CA GLY A 511 0.36 -48.17 20.81
C GLY A 511 -1.06 -48.13 21.37
N ALA A 512 -1.91 -47.25 20.84
CA ALA A 512 -3.32 -47.14 21.21
C ALA A 512 -4.17 -48.18 20.48
N GLU A 513 -5.20 -48.68 21.16
CA GLU A 513 -6.18 -49.61 20.58
C GLU A 513 -7.39 -48.81 20.05
N ILE A 514 -7.76 -49.01 18.79
CA ILE A 514 -8.99 -48.44 18.22
C ILE A 514 -10.03 -49.55 18.10
N SER A 515 -11.24 -49.28 18.56
CA SER A 515 -12.43 -50.09 18.27
C SER A 515 -13.49 -49.23 17.60
N GLN A 516 -14.17 -49.78 16.60
CA GLN A 516 -15.30 -49.15 15.91
C GLN A 516 -16.50 -50.08 16.00
N LYS A 517 -17.66 -49.51 16.30
CA LYS A 517 -18.94 -50.21 16.31
C LYS A 517 -19.96 -49.36 15.57
N THR A 518 -20.89 -50.01 14.91
CA THR A 518 -22.09 -49.34 14.39
C THR A 518 -22.97 -48.94 15.58
N ASP A 519 -23.43 -47.70 15.61
CA ASP A 519 -24.26 -47.22 16.72
C ASP A 519 -25.59 -48.01 16.76
N PRO A 520 -26.11 -48.46 17.93
CA PRO A 520 -27.29 -49.32 17.99
C PRO A 520 -28.60 -48.69 17.49
N GLY A 521 -28.57 -47.43 17.03
CA GLY A 521 -29.70 -46.67 16.48
C GLY A 521 -29.81 -46.67 14.95
N ASP A 522 -29.09 -47.56 14.25
CA ASP A 522 -29.12 -47.82 12.81
C ASP A 522 -28.58 -46.73 11.86
N ASN A 523 -28.08 -45.59 12.36
CA ASN A 523 -27.29 -44.63 11.56
C ASN A 523 -26.17 -44.03 12.42
N GLY A 524 -24.91 -44.29 12.07
CA GLY A 524 -23.75 -43.71 12.74
C GLY A 524 -22.68 -44.69 13.23
N PHE A 525 -21.56 -44.15 13.71
CA PHE A 525 -20.44 -44.91 14.25
C PHE A 525 -20.06 -44.47 15.66
N GLU A 526 -19.72 -45.44 16.49
CA GLU A 526 -19.01 -45.26 17.75
C GLU A 526 -17.56 -45.71 17.56
N ARG A 527 -16.61 -44.78 17.69
CA ARG A 527 -15.17 -45.08 17.70
C ARG A 527 -14.63 -44.84 19.09
N ILE A 528 -13.94 -45.82 19.66
CA ILE A 528 -13.29 -45.71 20.97
C ILE A 528 -11.80 -45.96 20.78
N VAL A 529 -11.00 -44.99 21.19
CA VAL A 529 -9.54 -45.04 21.24
C VAL A 529 -9.10 -45.18 22.69
N LYS A 530 -8.31 -46.21 22.94
CA LYS A 530 -7.77 -46.53 24.26
C LYS A 530 -6.27 -46.31 24.27
N VAL A 531 -5.81 -45.38 25.10
CA VAL A 531 -4.39 -45.01 25.24
C VAL A 531 -3.92 -45.45 26.63
N THR A 532 -2.96 -46.37 26.67
CA THR A 532 -2.40 -46.85 27.94
C THR A 532 -1.20 -45.98 28.32
N SER A 533 -1.27 -45.30 29.46
CA SER A 533 -0.13 -44.59 30.03
C SER A 533 0.93 -45.59 30.45
N ILE A 534 2.18 -45.40 30.00
CA ILE A 534 3.32 -46.19 30.44
C ILE A 534 3.89 -45.48 31.68
N ALA A 535 3.77 -46.07 32.86
CA ALA A 535 4.34 -45.53 34.10
C ALA A 535 5.88 -45.55 34.10
#